data_AF-A0A833MZM0-F1
#
_entry.id   AF-A0A833MZM0-F1
#
_cell.length_a   1.000
_cell.length_b   1.000
_cell.length_c   1.000
_cell.angle_alpha   90.00
_cell.angle_beta   90.00
_cell.angle_gamma   90.00
#
_symmetry.space_group_name_H-M   'P 1'
#
loop_
_entity.id
_entity.type
_entity.pdbx_description
1 polymer ?
#
loop_
_entity_poly.entity_id
_entity_poly.type
_entity_poly.pdbx_seq_one_letter_code
_entity_poly.pdbx_strand_id
1 'polypeptide(L)' 'MDPHSFEQDGVVYEVCFERTPDGWIARIRPEDGAEAHVFAFPDGIGFDPEDVRGSLIAGCEAAVARIPRRAPTRH' A
#
# COMPACT_ATOMS: atom_id res chain seq x y z
N MET A 1 -0.91 -7.26 12.41
CA MET A 1 -0.72 -5.79 12.39
C MET A 1 -2.06 -5.19 12.03
N ASP A 2 -2.47 -4.11 12.71
CA ASP A 2 -3.73 -3.43 12.40
C ASP A 2 -3.72 -2.86 10.97
N PRO A 3 -4.86 -2.91 10.27
CA PRO A 3 -4.99 -2.28 8.97
C PRO A 3 -4.73 -0.77 9.07
N HIS A 4 -4.07 -0.23 8.07
CA HIS A 4 -3.74 1.18 7.99
C HIS A 4 -4.51 1.81 6.83
N SER A 5 -5.32 2.83 7.11
CA SER A 5 -5.98 3.62 6.09
C SER A 5 -5.24 4.93 5.84
N PHE A 6 -5.06 5.30 4.57
CA PHE A 6 -4.51 6.60 4.18
C PHE A 6 -5.31 7.17 2.98
N GLU A 7 -5.39 8.50 2.89
CA GLU A 7 -5.99 9.17 1.75
C GLU A 7 -4.89 9.56 0.75
N GLN A 8 -5.08 9.26 -0.53
CA GLN A 8 -4.25 9.79 -1.59
C GLN A 8 -5.14 10.31 -2.71
N ASP A 9 -4.91 11.56 -3.13
CA ASP A 9 -5.61 12.21 -4.25
C ASP A 9 -7.15 12.03 -4.14
N GLY A 10 -7.69 12.20 -2.92
CA GLY A 10 -9.12 12.11 -2.62
C GLY A 10 -9.74 10.70 -2.56
N VAL A 11 -8.92 9.65 -2.61
CA VAL A 11 -9.37 8.25 -2.45
C VAL A 11 -8.77 7.69 -1.17
N VAL A 12 -9.61 7.14 -0.30
CA VAL A 12 -9.17 6.42 0.89
C VAL A 12 -8.76 5.01 0.50
N TYR A 13 -7.53 4.64 0.84
CA TYR A 13 -6.98 3.30 0.67
C TYR A 13 -6.81 2.64 2.02
N GLU A 14 -7.39 1.47 2.18
CA GLU A 14 -7.13 0.58 3.30
C GLU A 14 -5.97 -0.36 2.95
N VAL A 15 -4.99 -0.45 3.83
CA VAL A 15 -3.82 -1.32 3.70
C VAL A 15 -3.83 -2.37 4.79
N CYS A 16 -3.89 -3.62 4.36
CA CYS A 16 -3.74 -4.77 5.24
C CYS A 16 -2.35 -5.38 5.06
N PHE A 17 -1.56 -5.40 6.13
CA PHE A 17 -0.23 -6.01 6.14
C PHE A 17 -0.29 -7.46 6.63
N GLU A 18 0.14 -8.38 5.77
CA GLU A 18 0.20 -9.82 6.02
C GLU A 18 1.67 -10.26 6.07
N ARG A 19 2.07 -10.88 7.19
CA ARG A 19 3.43 -11.42 7.33
C ARG A 19 3.53 -12.75 6.58
N THR A 20 4.54 -12.89 5.74
CA THR A 20 4.89 -14.10 5.00
C THR A 20 6.30 -14.57 5.36
N PRO A 21 6.72 -15.81 5.03
CA PRO A 21 8.07 -16.30 5.30
C PRO A 21 9.18 -15.48 4.62
N ASP A 22 8.90 -14.92 3.43
CA ASP A 22 9.85 -14.18 2.60
C ASP A 22 9.82 -12.65 2.83
N GLY A 23 8.85 -12.14 3.59
CA GLY A 23 8.65 -10.70 3.77
C GLY A 23 7.25 -10.32 4.25
N TRP A 24 6.85 -9.10 3.94
CA TRP A 24 5.52 -8.57 4.20
C TRP A 24 4.75 -8.37 2.90
N ILE A 25 3.47 -8.68 2.92
CA ILE A 25 2.56 -8.40 1.82
C ILE A 25 1.62 -7.30 2.27
N ALA A 26 1.58 -6.19 1.54
CA ALA A 26 0.59 -5.14 1.73
C ALA A 26 -0.54 -5.32 0.70
N ARG A 27 -1.76 -5.51 1.17
CA ARG A 27 -2.97 -5.50 0.35
C ARG A 27 -3.62 -4.13 0.48
N ILE A 28 -3.53 -3.34 -0.56
CA ILE A 28 -4.08 -1.98 -0.66
C ILE A 28 -5.40 -2.06 -1.40
N ARG A 29 -6.48 -1.62 -0.76
CA ARG A 29 -7.82 -1.61 -1.33
C ARG A 29 -8.39 -0.20 -1.28
N PRO A 30 -8.81 0.40 -2.39
CA PRO A 30 -9.57 1.62 -2.35
C PRO A 30 -10.93 1.33 -1.71
N GLU A 31 -11.43 2.26 -0.90
CA GLU A 31 -12.76 2.18 -0.31
C GLU A 31 -13.86 2.10 -1.38
N ASP A 32 -13.62 2.73 -2.53
CA ASP A 32 -14.51 2.69 -3.70
C ASP A 32 -14.61 1.29 -4.36
N GLY A 33 -13.81 0.31 -3.92
CA GLY A 33 -13.91 -1.09 -4.36
C GLY A 33 -13.34 -1.37 -5.76
N ALA A 34 -12.69 -0.39 -6.40
CA ALA A 34 -12.29 -0.43 -7.80
C ALA A 34 -11.27 -1.54 -8.15
N GLU A 35 -10.25 -1.80 -7.32
CA GLU A 35 -9.35 -2.96 -7.47
C GLU A 35 -8.41 -3.09 -6.25
N ALA A 36 -8.16 -4.31 -5.77
CA ALA A 36 -7.20 -4.53 -4.69
C ALA A 36 -5.78 -4.67 -5.26
N HIS A 37 -4.88 -3.75 -4.93
CA HIS A 37 -3.47 -3.85 -5.28
C HIS A 37 -2.69 -4.60 -4.20
N VAL A 38 -1.86 -5.55 -4.61
CA VAL A 38 -1.03 -6.33 -3.68
C VAL A 38 0.43 -6.05 -3.96
N PHE A 39 1.15 -5.60 -2.93
CA PHE A 39 2.57 -5.30 -2.99
C PHE A 39 3.35 -6.19 -2.04
N ALA A 40 4.43 -6.79 -2.53
CA ALA A 40 5.35 -7.56 -1.72
C ALA A 40 6.54 -6.69 -1.30
N PHE A 41 6.78 -6.63 0.00
CA PHE A 41 7.90 -5.97 0.66
C PHE A 41 8.82 -7.05 1.23
N PRO A 42 9.87 -7.47 0.49
CA PRO A 42 10.85 -8.40 1.04
C PRO A 42 11.57 -7.77 2.24
N ASP A 43 11.95 -8.60 3.21
CA ASP A 43 12.79 -8.17 4.34
C ASP A 43 14.20 -7.80 3.81
N GLY A 44 14.36 -6.57 3.33
CA GLY A 44 15.55 -6.14 2.57
C GLY A 44 15.83 -4.64 2.68
N ILE A 45 16.55 -4.07 1.69
CA ILE A 45 16.96 -2.66 1.75
C ILE A 45 15.74 -1.73 1.76
N GLY A 46 15.66 -0.85 2.77
CA GLY A 46 14.54 0.06 2.99
C GLY A 46 13.50 -0.46 4.00
N PHE A 47 13.68 -1.67 4.53
CA PHE A 47 12.92 -2.20 5.65
C PHE A 47 13.65 -1.92 6.96
N ASP A 48 13.06 -1.11 7.82
CA ASP A 48 13.53 -0.91 9.17
C ASP A 48 12.87 -1.94 10.11
N PRO A 49 13.62 -2.84 10.76
CA PRO A 49 13.06 -3.82 11.68
C PRO A 49 12.61 -3.22 13.01
N GLU A 50 13.08 -2.02 13.38
CA GLU A 50 12.64 -1.28 14.56
C GLU A 50 11.36 -0.49 14.27
N ASP A 51 11.17 -0.03 13.02
CA ASP A 51 9.95 0.62 12.52
C ASP A 51 9.40 -0.06 11.25
N VAL A 52 9.00 -1.32 11.42
CA VAL A 52 8.38 -2.15 10.37
C VAL A 52 7.18 -1.44 9.75
N ARG A 53 6.35 -0.82 10.59
CA ARG A 53 5.11 -0.19 10.16
C ARG A 53 5.38 1.05 9.30
N GLY A 54 6.24 1.97 9.72
CA GLY A 54 6.53 3.16 8.91
C GLY A 54 7.25 2.81 7.61
N SER A 55 8.12 1.81 7.62
CA SER A 55 8.78 1.30 6.40
C SER A 55 7.76 0.79 5.37
N LEU A 56 6.79 0.00 5.82
CA LEU A 56 5.75 -0.54 4.94
C LEU A 56 4.79 0.56 4.45
N ILE A 57 4.42 1.52 5.31
CA ILE A 57 3.56 2.65 4.93
C ILE A 57 4.24 3.51 3.87
N ALA A 58 5.50 3.91 4.09
CA ALA A 58 6.26 4.72 3.13
C ALA A 58 6.39 4.00 1.77
N GLY A 59 6.60 2.69 1.80
CA GLY A 59 6.60 1.85 0.61
C GLY A 59 5.25 1.82 -0.11
N CYS A 60 4.15 1.71 0.63
CA CYS A 60 2.78 1.76 0.08
C CYS A 60 2.46 3.13 -0.55
N GLU A 61 2.78 4.23 0.14
CA GLU A 61 2.54 5.58 -0.39
C GLU A 61 3.29 5.81 -1.71
N ALA A 62 4.56 5.38 -1.77
CA ALA A 62 5.37 5.44 -2.98
C ALA A 62 4.84 4.51 -4.09
N ALA A 63 4.31 3.35 -3.73
CA ALA A 63 3.73 2.40 -4.69
C ALA A 63 2.43 2.94 -5.29
N VAL A 64 1.49 3.42 -4.48
CA VAL A 64 0.21 3.97 -4.96
C VAL A 64 0.42 5.25 -5.77
N ALA A 65 1.38 6.09 -5.40
CA ALA A 65 1.76 7.26 -6.21
C ALA A 65 2.24 6.89 -7.63
N ARG A 66 2.68 5.65 -7.85
CA ARG A 66 3.13 5.13 -9.15
C ARG A 66 2.03 4.39 -9.92
N ILE A 67 0.90 4.09 -9.29
CA ILE A 67 -0.23 3.46 -9.98
C ILE A 67 -0.85 4.52 -10.89
N PRO A 68 -0.85 4.33 -12.23
CA PRO A 68 -1.46 5.28 -13.13
C PRO A 68 -2.95 5.32 -12.85
N ARG A 69 -3.43 6.40 -12.23
CA ARG A 69 -4.86 6.65 -12.14
C ARG A 69 -5.37 6.80 -13.55
N ARG A 70 -6.28 5.91 -13.94
CA ARG A 70 -7.04 6.05 -15.18
C ARG A 70 -7.69 7.43 -15.09
N ALA A 71 -7.18 8.38 -15.87
CA ALA A 71 -7.67 9.76 -15.84
C ALA A 71 -9.19 9.73 -15.95
N PRO A 72 -9.94 10.56 -15.19
CA PRO A 72 -11.36 10.68 -15.44
C PRO A 72 -11.47 11.13 -16.89
N THR A 73 -11.96 10.26 -17.76
CA THR A 73 -12.35 10.62 -19.12
C THR A 73 -13.51 11.59 -18.99
N ARG A 74 -13.19 12.88 -18.86
CA ARG A 74 -14.11 13.97 -19.19
C ARG A 74 -14.18 13.99 -20.70
N HIS A 75 -15.29 13.50 -21.24
CA HIS A 75 -15.73 13.71 -22.62
C HIS A 75 -17.05 14.48 -22.60
#